data_AF-A0A931SCA8-F1
#
_entry.id   AF-A0A931SCA8-F1
#
_cell.length_a   1.000
_cell.length_b   1.000
_cell.length_c   1.000
_cell.angle_alpha   90.00
_cell.angle_beta   90.00
_cell.angle_gamma   90.00
#
_symmetry.space_group_name_H-M   'P 1'
#
loop_
_entity.id
_entity.type
_entity.pdbx_description
1 polymer ?
#
loop_
_entity_poly.entity_id
_entity_poly.type
_entity_poly.pdbx_seq_one_letter_code
_entity_poly.pdbx_strand_id
1 'polypeptide(L)'
;MSPSGLLVITDLDGSLLDQATYSYEASYPAIRELLSREIPLILCSSKTYSEVVRLWRELNLRDPFIVENGGAIFFSERYFPLAVKGTGRKDEFEVIELGTNVSILRAVLMETAREYRVQVPFFGAMSLDAVSVLTGLPRDDAARARLSLRL
;
A
#
# COMPACT_ATOMS: atom_id res chain seq x y z
N MET A 1 -18.55 8.37 26.85
CA MET A 1 -17.53 9.31 26.35
C MET A 1 -17.82 9.50 24.86
N SER A 2 -17.95 10.73 24.39
CA SER A 2 -18.08 11.01 22.95
C SER A 2 -16.87 10.41 22.23
N PRO A 3 -17.02 9.81 21.04
CA PRO A 3 -15.86 9.28 20.33
C PRO A 3 -14.89 10.45 20.09
N SER A 4 -13.65 10.30 20.54
CA SER A 4 -12.59 11.21 20.13
C SER A 4 -12.53 11.17 18.60
N GLY A 5 -12.82 12.29 17.94
CA GLY A 5 -12.77 12.44 16.48
C GLY A 5 -11.35 12.43 15.92
N LEU A 6 -10.45 11.66 16.54
CA LEU A 6 -9.06 11.52 16.15
C LEU A 6 -8.91 10.24 15.34
N LEU A 7 -8.32 10.38 14.16
CA LEU A 7 -7.81 9.29 13.35
C LEU A 7 -6.38 9.63 12.96
N VAL A 8 -5.52 8.63 12.79
CA VAL A 8 -4.14 8.81 12.37
C VAL A 8 -3.96 8.18 10.99
N ILE A 9 -3.43 8.96 10.06
CA ILE A 9 -2.99 8.47 8.75
C ILE A 9 -1.47 8.57 8.73
N THR A 10 -0.80 7.50 8.33
CA THR A 10 0.67 7.46 8.33
C THR A 10 1.20 6.87 7.03
N ASP A 11 2.28 7.47 6.53
CA ASP A 11 3.11 6.82 5.51
C ASP A 11 3.95 5.70 6.12
N LEU A 12 4.47 4.83 5.28
CA LEU A 12 5.28 3.69 5.69
C LEU A 12 6.77 4.04 5.68
N ASP A 13 7.36 4.30 4.52
CA ASP A 13 8.83 4.45 4.41
C ASP A 13 9.32 5.73 5.07
N GLY A 14 10.22 5.61 6.04
CA GLY A 14 10.76 6.77 6.77
C GLY A 14 9.75 7.45 7.68
N SER A 15 8.58 6.85 7.88
CA SER A 15 7.52 7.29 8.79
C SER A 15 7.20 6.19 9.80
N LEU A 16 6.29 5.26 9.47
CA LEU A 16 6.01 4.11 10.34
C LEU A 16 7.20 3.13 10.38
N LEU A 17 7.84 2.91 9.24
CA LEU A 17 8.97 2.00 9.06
C LEU A 17 10.27 2.79 9.03
N ASP A 18 11.27 2.27 9.73
CA ASP A 18 12.64 2.77 9.59
C ASP A 18 13.13 2.62 8.15
N GLN A 19 13.74 3.67 7.61
CA GLN A 19 14.09 3.72 6.18
C GLN A 19 15.21 2.75 5.80
N ALA A 20 16.10 2.40 6.73
CA ALA A 20 17.24 1.53 6.46
C ALA A 20 16.90 0.05 6.67
N THR A 21 16.10 -0.25 7.69
CA THR A 21 15.82 -1.61 8.15
C THR A 21 14.42 -2.09 7.79
N TYR A 22 13.54 -1.20 7.32
CA TYR A 22 12.11 -1.46 7.09
C TYR A 22 11.35 -2.00 8.32
N SER A 23 11.92 -1.81 9.51
CA SER A 23 11.35 -2.26 10.77
C SER A 23 10.37 -1.24 11.34
N TYR A 24 9.24 -1.72 11.87
CA TYR A 24 8.28 -0.89 12.62
C TYR A 24 8.55 -0.88 14.14
N GLU A 25 9.58 -1.59 14.64
CA GLU A 25 9.79 -1.81 16.08
C GLU A 25 9.89 -0.48 16.87
N ALA A 26 10.54 0.53 16.31
CA ALA A 26 10.63 1.86 16.92
C ALA A 26 9.25 2.55 17.07
N SER A 27 8.36 2.32 16.11
CA SER A 27 6.99 2.87 16.07
C SER A 27 6.00 2.02 16.87
N TYR A 28 6.35 0.78 17.19
CA TYR A 28 5.44 -0.20 17.82
C TYR A 28 4.80 0.28 19.14
N PRO A 29 5.50 0.98 20.05
CA PRO A 29 4.86 1.53 21.25
C PRO A 29 3.71 2.51 20.93
N ALA A 30 3.88 3.36 19.91
CA ALA A 30 2.85 4.30 19.49
C ALA A 30 1.68 3.59 18.80
N ILE A 31 1.98 2.60 17.93
CA ILE A 31 0.95 1.76 17.29
C ILE A 31 0.07 1.11 18.36
N ARG A 32 0.69 0.51 19.38
CA ARG A 32 -0.02 -0.13 20.48
C ARG A 32 -0.91 0.83 21.27
N GLU A 33 -0.46 2.06 21.47
CA GLU A 33 -1.24 3.09 22.17
C GLU A 33 -2.45 3.54 21.36
N LEU A 34 -2.34 3.64 20.03
CA LEU A 34 -3.48 3.93 19.16
C LEU A 34 -4.51 2.80 19.21
N LEU A 35 -4.05 1.55 19.09
CA LEU A 35 -4.91 0.37 19.13
C LEU A 35 -5.61 0.21 20.49
N SER A 36 -4.91 0.45 21.61
CA SER A 36 -5.50 0.33 22.96
C SER A 36 -6.60 1.37 23.23
N ARG A 37 -6.54 2.50 22.53
CA ARG A 37 -7.52 3.60 22.62
C ARG A 37 -8.60 3.53 21.54
N GLU A 38 -8.59 2.48 20.72
CA GLU A 38 -9.49 2.34 19.57
C GLU A 38 -9.41 3.55 18.61
N ILE A 39 -8.22 4.17 18.50
CA ILE A 39 -7.96 5.24 17.54
C ILE A 39 -7.58 4.60 16.20
N PRO A 40 -8.33 4.87 15.12
CA PRO A 40 -8.04 4.28 13.81
C PRO A 40 -6.65 4.66 13.31
N LEU A 41 -5.89 3.66 12.86
CA LEU A 41 -4.58 3.82 12.23
C LEU A 41 -4.65 3.39 10.77
N ILE A 42 -4.73 4.37 9.86
CA ILE A 42 -4.82 4.16 8.42
C ILE A 42 -3.42 4.20 7.81
N LEU A 43 -2.99 3.09 7.23
CA LEU A 43 -1.75 3.06 6.44
C LEU A 43 -2.00 3.71 5.08
N CYS A 44 -1.10 4.59 4.63
CA CYS A 44 -1.20 5.25 3.32
C CYS A 44 0.16 5.33 2.65
N SER A 45 0.38 4.61 1.55
CA SER A 45 1.73 4.54 0.96
C SER A 45 1.73 4.44 -0.57
N SER A 46 2.90 4.69 -1.16
CA SER A 46 3.21 4.40 -2.57
C SER A 46 3.33 2.90 -2.85
N LYS A 47 3.49 2.10 -1.79
CA LYS A 47 3.63 0.64 -1.88
C LYS A 47 2.40 -0.05 -2.47
N THR A 48 2.64 -1.23 -3.01
CA THR A 48 1.61 -2.08 -3.59
C THR A 48 0.67 -2.65 -2.51
N TYR A 49 -0.53 -3.07 -2.93
CA TYR A 49 -1.46 -3.82 -2.07
C TYR A 49 -0.77 -4.97 -1.33
N SER A 50 0.05 -5.76 -2.03
CA SER A 50 0.69 -6.95 -1.46
C SER A 50 1.68 -6.63 -0.33
N GLU A 51 2.34 -5.48 -0.41
CA GLU A 51 3.24 -4.99 0.64
C GLU A 51 2.46 -4.48 1.84
N VAL A 52 1.46 -3.62 1.60
CA VAL A 52 0.70 -2.98 2.69
C VAL A 52 -0.15 -4.01 3.43
N VAL A 53 -0.80 -4.94 2.74
CA VAL A 53 -1.66 -5.97 3.38
C VAL A 53 -0.86 -6.92 4.26
N ARG A 54 0.40 -7.22 3.92
CA ARG A 54 1.29 -8.02 4.76
C ARG A 54 1.50 -7.31 6.10
N LEU A 55 1.95 -6.05 6.05
CA LEU A 55 2.24 -5.26 7.24
C LEU A 55 0.98 -5.01 8.07
N TRP A 56 -0.14 -4.74 7.41
CA TRP A 56 -1.44 -4.55 8.06
C TRP A 56 -1.86 -5.78 8.87
N ARG A 57 -1.68 -6.98 8.31
CA ARG A 57 -1.96 -8.26 9.00
C ARG A 57 -0.96 -8.52 10.13
N GLU A 58 0.32 -8.25 9.90
CA GLU A 58 1.40 -8.41 10.88
C GLU A 58 1.19 -7.54 12.13
N LEU A 59 0.74 -6.31 11.92
CA LEU A 59 0.39 -5.36 13.00
C LEU A 59 -1.01 -5.60 13.60
N ASN A 60 -1.76 -6.60 13.10
CA ASN A 60 -3.14 -6.90 13.51
C ASN A 60 -4.07 -5.66 13.46
N LEU A 61 -3.89 -4.84 12.43
CA LEU A 61 -4.75 -3.69 12.18
C LEU A 61 -6.12 -4.14 11.66
N ARG A 62 -7.11 -3.26 11.77
CA ARG A 62 -8.49 -3.49 11.29
C ARG A 62 -9.04 -2.33 10.47
N ASP A 63 -8.34 -1.20 10.51
CA ASP A 63 -8.74 0.04 9.85
C ASP A 63 -8.45 -0.02 8.34
N PRO A 64 -9.09 0.84 7.52
CA PRO A 64 -8.80 0.93 6.11
C PRO A 64 -7.32 1.22 5.82
N PHE A 65 -6.86 0.88 4.63
CA PHE A 65 -5.53 1.25 4.15
C PHE A 65 -5.56 1.70 2.70
N ILE A 66 -4.58 2.54 2.35
CA ILE A 66 -4.47 3.24 1.08
C ILE A 66 -3.13 2.87 0.45
N VAL A 67 -3.17 2.53 -0.84
CA VAL A 67 -2.02 1.99 -1.56
C VAL A 67 -1.78 2.73 -2.86
N GLU A 68 -0.59 2.55 -3.44
CA GLU A 68 -0.18 3.13 -4.72
C GLU A 68 -0.50 4.62 -4.83
N ASN A 69 -0.15 5.39 -3.79
CA ASN A 69 -0.36 6.84 -3.71
C ASN A 69 -1.83 7.26 -3.83
N GLY A 70 -2.73 6.48 -3.24
CA GLY A 70 -4.17 6.75 -3.34
C GLY A 70 -4.82 6.16 -4.59
N GLY A 71 -4.14 5.28 -5.32
CA GLY A 71 -4.73 4.54 -6.44
C GLY A 71 -5.92 3.67 -6.02
N ALA A 72 -5.91 3.16 -4.77
CA ALA A 72 -7.05 2.45 -4.21
C ALA A 72 -7.10 2.53 -2.68
N ILE A 73 -8.31 2.40 -2.13
CA ILE A 73 -8.61 2.31 -0.70
C ILE A 73 -9.23 0.94 -0.42
N PHE A 74 -8.68 0.23 0.56
CA PHE A 74 -9.12 -1.11 0.98
C PHE A 74 -9.70 -1.06 2.40
N PHE A 75 -10.79 -1.76 2.63
CA PHE A 75 -11.39 -1.92 3.95
C PHE A 75 -12.13 -3.25 4.06
N SER A 76 -12.26 -3.77 5.28
CA SER A 76 -12.97 -5.03 5.51
C SER A 76 -14.47 -4.88 5.22
N GLU A 77 -15.12 -5.98 4.83
CA GLU A 77 -16.57 -6.01 4.65
C GLU A 77 -17.27 -5.50 5.93
N ARG A 78 -18.29 -4.64 5.77
CA ARG A 78 -19.05 -4.03 6.89
C ARG A 78 -18.20 -3.18 7.84
N TYR A 79 -17.02 -2.71 7.43
CA TYR A 79 -16.26 -1.73 8.22
C TYR A 79 -17.07 -0.46 8.47
N PHE A 80 -17.71 0.06 7.42
CA PHE A 80 -18.61 1.21 7.53
C PHE A 80 -20.06 0.76 7.82
N PRO A 81 -20.81 1.52 8.63
CA PRO A 81 -22.21 1.20 8.94
C PRO A 81 -23.15 1.35 7.73
N LEU A 82 -22.71 2.07 6.70
CA LEU A 82 -23.44 2.26 5.45
C LEU A 82 -22.64 1.66 4.29
N ALA A 83 -23.35 1.01 3.37
CA ALA A 83 -22.74 0.49 2.15
C ALA A 83 -22.14 1.65 1.32
N VAL A 84 -20.86 1.53 0.99
CA VAL A 84 -20.19 2.47 0.11
C VAL A 84 -20.50 2.06 -1.34
N LYS A 85 -21.02 3.00 -2.13
CA LYS A 85 -21.36 2.73 -3.54
C LYS A 85 -20.10 2.71 -4.40
N GLY A 86 -20.12 1.91 -5.46
CA GLY A 86 -19.02 1.85 -6.43
C GLY A 86 -17.79 1.09 -5.92
N THR A 87 -17.95 0.25 -4.90
CA THR A 87 -16.88 -0.62 -4.42
C THR A 87 -16.74 -1.84 -5.31
N GLY A 88 -15.49 -2.18 -5.63
CA GLY A 88 -15.10 -3.49 -6.12
C GLY A 88 -14.78 -4.43 -4.96
N ARG A 89 -14.24 -5.60 -5.30
CA ARG A 89 -13.75 -6.58 -4.32
C ARG A 89 -12.39 -7.13 -4.73
N LYS A 90 -11.50 -7.26 -3.76
CA LYS A 90 -10.22 -7.96 -3.90
C LYS A 90 -9.96 -8.73 -2.61
N ASP A 91 -9.75 -10.03 -2.75
CA ASP A 91 -9.59 -10.96 -1.62
C ASP A 91 -10.75 -10.79 -0.60
N GLU A 92 -10.44 -10.55 0.67
CA GLU A 92 -11.41 -10.28 1.74
C GLU A 92 -11.87 -8.82 1.86
N PHE A 93 -11.36 -7.91 1.01
CA PHE A 93 -11.60 -6.47 1.14
C PHE A 93 -12.61 -5.94 0.12
N GLU A 94 -13.38 -4.96 0.56
CA GLU A 94 -14.04 -3.99 -0.32
C GLU A 94 -13.00 -2.96 -0.76
N VAL A 95 -13.09 -2.53 -2.02
CA VAL A 95 -12.09 -1.65 -2.65
C VAL A 95 -12.76 -0.48 -3.34
N ILE A 96 -12.29 0.73 -3.07
CA ILE A 96 -12.59 1.91 -3.89
C ILE A 96 -11.38 2.16 -4.78
N GLU A 97 -11.56 1.99 -6.07
CA GLU A 97 -10.54 2.26 -7.07
C GLU A 97 -10.64 3.72 -7.52
N LEU A 98 -9.56 4.48 -7.33
CA LEU A 98 -9.48 5.90 -7.67
C LEU A 98 -8.48 6.17 -8.80
N GLY A 99 -7.48 5.29 -8.93
CA GLY A 99 -6.42 5.38 -9.92
C GLY A 99 -6.82 4.81 -11.29
N THR A 100 -5.92 5.01 -12.25
CA THR A 100 -6.03 4.39 -13.58
C THR A 100 -5.36 3.01 -13.58
N ASN A 101 -5.96 2.04 -14.26
CA ASN A 101 -5.39 0.70 -14.41
C ASN A 101 -3.92 0.76 -14.89
N VAL A 102 -3.03 0.04 -14.20
CA VAL A 102 -1.59 0.06 -14.46
C VAL A 102 -1.22 -0.33 -15.89
N SER A 103 -2.05 -1.14 -16.57
CA SER A 103 -1.82 -1.55 -17.96
C SER A 103 -1.94 -0.38 -18.92
N ILE A 104 -2.90 0.53 -18.68
CA ILE A 104 -3.08 1.76 -19.46
C ILE A 104 -1.88 2.69 -19.21
N LEU A 105 -1.52 2.90 -17.94
CA LEU A 105 -0.37 3.74 -17.57
C LEU A 105 0.93 3.22 -18.20
N ARG A 106 1.14 1.90 -18.18
CA ARG A 106 2.31 1.27 -18.83
C ARG A 106 2.27 1.41 -20.34
N ALA A 107 1.12 1.26 -20.99
CA ALA A 107 1.02 1.43 -22.43
C ALA A 107 1.45 2.85 -22.86
N VAL A 108 0.89 3.87 -22.20
CA VAL A 108 1.24 5.28 -22.45
C VAL A 108 2.72 5.53 -22.16
N LEU A 109 3.23 5.07 -21.01
CA LEU A 109 4.64 5.24 -20.64
C LEU A 109 5.60 4.60 -21.65
N MET A 110 5.28 3.40 -22.14
CA MET A 110 6.09 2.69 -23.13
C MET A 110 6.03 3.34 -24.51
N GLU A 111 4.89 3.90 -24.90
CA GLU A 111 4.75 4.68 -26.12
C GLU A 111 5.62 5.94 -26.06
N THR A 112 5.52 6.72 -24.99
CA THR A 112 6.37 7.90 -24.75
C THR A 112 7.85 7.53 -24.69
N ALA A 113 8.21 6.44 -24.00
CA ALA A 113 9.61 6.00 -23.92
C ALA A 113 10.21 5.69 -25.30
N ARG A 114 9.41 5.09 -26.20
CA ARG A 114 9.83 4.84 -27.60
C ARG A 114 9.99 6.14 -28.39
N GLU A 115 9.06 7.08 -28.25
CA GLU A 115 9.11 8.38 -28.91
C GLU A 115 10.40 9.13 -28.57
N TYR A 116 10.73 9.22 -27.28
CA TYR A 116 11.92 9.91 -26.79
C TYR A 116 13.19 9.05 -26.80
N ARG A 117 13.11 7.79 -27.25
CA ARG A 117 14.22 6.82 -27.30
C ARG A 117 14.93 6.64 -25.95
N VAL A 118 14.15 6.68 -24.86
CA VAL A 118 14.64 6.45 -23.50
C VAL A 118 14.24 5.05 -23.03
N GLN A 119 15.07 4.44 -22.20
CA GLN A 119 14.73 3.19 -21.53
C GLN A 119 14.11 3.50 -20.18
N VAL A 120 12.93 2.94 -19.92
CA VAL A 120 12.22 3.10 -18.64
C VAL A 120 12.00 1.70 -18.04
N PRO A 121 12.99 1.14 -17.34
CA PRO A 121 12.80 -0.13 -16.63
C PRO A 121 11.78 0.08 -15.50
N PHE A 122 10.83 -0.84 -15.38
CA PHE A 122 9.85 -0.85 -14.29
C PHE A 122 9.88 -2.21 -13.60
N PHE A 123 9.52 -2.25 -12.33
CA PHE A 123 9.61 -3.47 -11.50
C PHE A 123 8.91 -4.69 -12.12
N GLY A 124 7.78 -4.46 -12.80
CA GLY A 124 7.06 -5.50 -13.53
C GLY A 124 7.86 -6.16 -14.68
N ALA A 125 8.83 -5.45 -15.26
CA ALA A 125 9.71 -5.95 -16.33
C ALA A 125 11.08 -6.46 -15.83
N MET A 126 11.46 -6.13 -14.60
CA MET A 126 12.74 -6.56 -14.00
C MET A 126 12.64 -7.96 -13.39
N SER A 127 13.76 -8.69 -13.29
CA SER A 127 13.82 -9.93 -12.51
C SER A 127 13.73 -9.65 -11.01
N LEU A 128 13.37 -10.67 -10.21
CA LEU A 128 13.34 -10.52 -8.75
C LEU A 128 14.70 -10.13 -8.17
N ASP A 129 15.78 -10.72 -8.69
CA ASP A 129 17.13 -10.41 -8.26
C ASP A 129 17.50 -8.96 -8.59
N ALA A 130 17.13 -8.49 -9.77
CA ALA A 130 17.37 -7.10 -10.17
C ALA A 130 16.60 -6.10 -9.30
N VAL A 131 15.34 -6.40 -8.95
CA VAL A 131 14.58 -5.56 -8.01
C VAL A 131 15.21 -5.59 -6.62
N SER A 132 15.58 -6.77 -6.12
CA SER A 132 16.21 -6.92 -4.79
C SER A 132 17.53 -6.15 -4.70
N VAL A 133 18.37 -6.22 -5.74
CA VAL A 133 19.63 -5.46 -5.81
C VAL A 133 19.37 -3.96 -5.87
N LEU A 134 18.38 -3.52 -6.65
CA LEU A 134 18.06 -2.10 -6.81
C LEU A 134 17.50 -1.47 -5.52
N THR A 135 16.68 -2.21 -4.78
CA THR A 135 15.98 -1.69 -3.60
C THR A 135 16.64 -2.05 -2.27
N GLY A 136 17.54 -3.04 -2.27
CA GLY A 136 18.06 -3.64 -1.03
C GLY A 136 17.06 -4.53 -0.30
N LEU A 137 15.88 -4.77 -0.88
CA LEU A 137 14.83 -5.58 -0.25
C LEU A 137 15.17 -7.08 -0.28
N PRO A 138 14.79 -7.85 0.75
CA PRO A 138 14.74 -9.30 0.68
C PRO A 138 13.87 -9.76 -0.49
N ARG A 139 14.18 -10.95 -1.03
CA ARG A 139 13.53 -11.49 -2.23
C ARG A 139 12.00 -11.49 -2.17
N ASP A 140 11.41 -11.80 -1.02
CA ASP A 140 9.97 -11.84 -0.84
C ASP A 140 9.33 -10.44 -0.88
N ASP A 141 10.01 -9.44 -0.33
CA ASP A 141 9.57 -8.04 -0.37
C ASP A 141 9.73 -7.46 -1.78
N ALA A 142 10.84 -7.76 -2.45
CA ALA A 142 11.02 -7.45 -3.87
C ALA A 142 9.93 -8.10 -4.74
N ALA A 143 9.48 -9.32 -4.41
CA ALA A 143 8.38 -9.97 -5.11
C ALA A 143 7.06 -9.22 -4.93
N ARG A 144 6.73 -8.78 -3.71
CA ARG A 144 5.53 -8.00 -3.44
C ARG A 144 5.56 -6.65 -4.16
N ALA A 145 6.68 -5.93 -4.12
CA ALA A 145 6.86 -4.64 -4.80
C ALA A 145 6.63 -4.70 -6.33
N ARG A 146 6.81 -5.86 -6.96
CA ARG A 146 6.55 -6.04 -8.40
C ARG A 146 5.06 -6.16 -8.75
N LEU A 147 4.20 -6.42 -7.77
CA LEU A 147 2.78 -6.71 -7.95
C LEU A 147 1.92 -5.44 -7.84
N SER A 148 2.14 -4.50 -8.76
CA SER A 148 1.24 -3.33 -8.89
C SER A 148 -0.20 -3.76 -9.14
N LEU A 149 -1.13 -2.93 -8.71
CA LEU A 149 -2.57 -3.11 -8.85
C LEU A 149 -2.94 -3.29 -10.31
N ARG A 150 -3.36 -4.51 -10.62
CA ARG A 150 -4.04 -4.88 -11.86
C ARG A 150 -5.53 -4.94 -11.54
N LEU A 151 -6.11 -3.78 -11.29
CA LEU A 151 -7.55 -3.62 -11.12
C LEU A 151 -8.10 -3.02 -12.41
#